data_AF-A0A963KSS6-F1
#
_entry.id   AF-A0A963KSS6-F1
#
_cell.length_a   1.000
_cell.length_b   1.000
_cell.length_c   1.000
_cell.angle_alpha   90.00
_cell.angle_beta   90.00
_cell.angle_gamma   90.00
#
_symmetry.space_group_name_H-M   'P 1'
#
loop_
_entity.id
_entity.type
_entity.pdbx_description
1 polymer ?
#
loop_
_entity_poly.entity_id
_entity_poly.type
_entity_poly.pdbx_seq_one_letter_code
_entity_poly.pdbx_strand_id
1 'polypeptide(L)'
;MPQRILTIFLLLALVPSLAEAYIGPGAGAGTIAVVLGVIGAAFMAVIGLVWYPLKRLFRGRKQARTATSPATDHGRPPEGS
;
A
#
# COMPACT_ATOMS: atom_id res chain seq x y z
N MET A 1 -51.31 5.52 37.20
CA MET A 1 -50.74 5.33 35.85
C MET A 1 -49.21 5.41 35.76
N PRO A 2 -48.45 6.23 36.54
CA PRO A 2 -47.00 6.36 36.34
C PRO A 2 -46.21 5.13 36.82
N GLN A 3 -46.75 4.40 37.80
CA GLN A 3 -46.09 3.21 38.37
C GLN A 3 -45.92 2.10 37.33
N ARG A 4 -46.90 1.90 36.44
CA ARG A 4 -46.80 0.91 35.35
C ARG A 4 -45.73 1.30 34.32
N ILE A 5 -45.61 2.59 34.03
CA ILE A 5 -44.59 3.12 33.11
C ILE A 5 -43.19 2.91 33.71
N LEU A 6 -43.03 3.19 35.00
CA LEU A 6 -41.78 2.95 35.72
C LEU A 6 -41.40 1.46 35.72
N THR A 7 -42.37 0.57 35.94
CA THR A 7 -42.14 -0.88 35.91
C THR A 7 -41.78 -1.38 34.51
N ILE A 8 -42.43 -0.89 33.46
CA ILE A 8 -42.10 -1.23 32.06
C ILE A 8 -40.70 -0.73 31.70
N PHE A 9 -40.36 0.49 32.11
CA PHE A 9 -39.03 1.08 31.88
C PHE A 9 -37.93 0.30 32.60
N LEU A 10 -38.18 -0.09 33.87
CA LEU A 10 -37.27 -0.92 34.67
C LEU A 10 -37.10 -2.32 34.08
N LEU A 11 -38.18 -2.93 33.55
CA LEU A 11 -38.12 -4.21 32.86
C LEU A 11 -37.35 -4.14 31.54
N LEU A 12 -37.50 -3.06 30.77
CA LEU A 12 -36.72 -2.82 29.55
C LEU A 12 -35.23 -2.61 29.85
N ALA A 13 -34.90 -1.91 30.94
CA ALA A 13 -33.52 -1.70 31.37
C ALA A 13 -32.83 -2.97 31.91
N LEU A 14 -33.61 -3.96 32.36
CA LEU A 14 -33.13 -5.28 32.78
C LEU A 14 -32.97 -6.28 31.63
N VAL A 15 -33.34 -5.92 30.39
CA VAL A 15 -33.07 -6.77 29.23
C VAL A 15 -31.55 -6.86 29.04
N PRO A 16 -30.95 -8.06 29.12
CA PRO A 16 -29.52 -8.22 28.99
C PRO A 16 -29.04 -7.69 27.64
N SER A 17 -27.99 -6.87 27.66
CA SER A 17 -27.27 -6.34 26.50
C SER A 17 -26.48 -7.43 25.77
N LEU A 18 -27.14 -8.51 25.34
CA LEU A 18 -26.57 -9.60 24.53
C LEU A 18 -25.99 -9.10 23.18
N ALA A 19 -26.13 -7.82 22.86
CA ALA A 19 -25.71 -7.20 21.61
C ALA A 19 -24.22 -6.83 21.55
N GLU A 20 -23.48 -6.75 22.67
CA GLU A 20 -22.08 -6.30 22.66
C GLU A 20 -21.07 -7.40 22.24
N ALA A 21 -21.50 -8.66 22.20
CA ALA A 21 -20.73 -9.78 21.66
C ALA A 21 -21.30 -10.31 20.32
N TYR A 22 -22.37 -9.68 19.81
CA TYR A 22 -23.01 -10.05 18.54
C TYR A 22 -22.30 -9.40 17.35
N ILE A 23 -20.96 -9.45 17.33
CA ILE A 23 -20.25 -9.41 16.07
C ILE A 23 -20.64 -10.71 15.36
N GLY A 24 -21.70 -10.63 14.55
CA GLY A 24 -22.14 -11.75 13.74
C GLY A 24 -20.95 -12.29 12.93
N PRO A 25 -20.93 -13.59 12.59
CA PRO A 25 -19.78 -14.22 11.95
C PRO A 25 -19.30 -13.48 10.69
N GLY A 26 -20.22 -12.82 9.96
CA GLY A 26 -19.90 -11.96 8.82
C GLY A 26 -19.18 -10.66 9.17
N ALA A 27 -19.55 -9.99 10.27
CA ALA A 27 -18.87 -8.77 10.72
C ALA A 27 -17.44 -9.09 11.23
N GLY A 28 -17.28 -10.21 11.95
CA GLY A 28 -15.97 -10.69 12.40
C GLY A 28 -15.06 -11.04 11.22
N ALA A 29 -15.56 -11.88 10.31
CA ALA A 29 -14.82 -12.26 9.10
C ALA A 29 -14.48 -11.05 8.20
N GLY A 30 -15.42 -10.12 8.04
CA GLY A 30 -15.21 -8.89 7.28
C GLY A 30 -14.10 -8.02 7.88
N THR A 31 -14.08 -7.87 9.20
CA THR A 31 -13.05 -7.10 9.91
C THR A 31 -11.67 -7.73 9.71
N ILE A 32 -11.56 -9.06 9.84
CA ILE A 32 -10.31 -9.80 9.57
C ILE A 32 -9.86 -9.61 8.12
N ALA A 33 -10.78 -9.72 7.16
CA ALA A 33 -10.47 -9.54 5.75
C ALA A 33 -9.95 -8.12 5.45
N VAL A 34 -10.56 -7.09 6.03
CA VAL A 34 -10.10 -5.70 5.88
C VAL A 34 -8.72 -5.51 6.48
N VAL A 35 -8.47 -6.01 7.70
CA VAL A 35 -7.15 -5.92 8.35
C VAL A 35 -6.07 -6.57 7.50
N LEU A 36 -6.31 -7.80 7.04
CA LEU A 36 -5.38 -8.50 6.16
C LEU A 36 -5.18 -7.77 4.82
N GLY A 37 -6.25 -7.22 4.25
CA GLY A 37 -6.19 -6.42 3.03
C GLY A 37 -5.35 -5.16 3.18
N VAL A 38 -5.51 -4.41 4.28
CA VAL A 38 -4.74 -3.20 4.58
C VAL A 38 -3.26 -3.54 4.80
N ILE A 39 -2.96 -4.60 5.56
CA ILE A 39 -1.58 -5.07 5.77
C ILE A 39 -0.96 -5.46 4.43
N GLY A 40 -1.65 -6.27 3.63
CA GLY A 40 -1.21 -6.68 2.30
C GLY A 40 -0.96 -5.50 1.37
N ALA A 41 -1.87 -4.52 1.35
CA ALA A 41 -1.73 -3.28 0.58
C ALA A 41 -0.53 -2.44 1.03
N ALA A 42 -0.29 -2.34 2.35
CA ALA A 42 0.88 -1.64 2.89
C ALA A 42 2.19 -2.31 2.45
N PHE A 43 2.29 -3.65 2.53
CA PHE A 43 3.46 -4.38 2.04
C PHE A 43 3.67 -4.18 0.53
N MET A 44 2.60 -4.28 -0.26
CA MET A 44 2.63 -4.02 -1.71
C MET A 44 3.08 -2.59 -2.03
N ALA A 45 2.60 -1.60 -1.28
CA ALA A 45 3.00 -0.20 -1.45
C ALA A 45 4.51 -0.01 -1.17
N VAL A 46 5.03 -0.59 -0.10
CA VAL A 46 6.46 -0.54 0.23
C VAL A 46 7.29 -1.23 -0.86
N ILE A 47 6.91 -2.45 -1.26
CA ILE A 47 7.63 -3.19 -2.32
C ILE A 47 7.60 -2.41 -3.64
N GLY A 48 6.44 -1.86 -4.03
CA GLY A 48 6.30 -1.04 -5.23
C GLY A 48 7.15 0.22 -5.19
N LEU A 49 7.17 0.90 -4.04
CA LEU A 49 7.98 2.10 -3.81
C LEU A 49 9.48 1.79 -3.85
N VAL A 50 9.92 0.64 -3.34
CA VAL A 50 11.34 0.22 -3.36
C VAL A 50 11.75 -0.32 -4.74
N TRP A 51 10.86 -1.01 -5.45
CA TRP A 51 11.15 -1.58 -6.76
C TRP A 51 11.39 -0.52 -7.84
N TYR A 52 10.60 0.56 -7.82
CA TYR A 52 10.72 1.65 -8.78
C TYR A 52 12.13 2.30 -8.84
N PRO A 53 12.74 2.78 -7.73
CA PRO A 53 14.08 3.36 -7.75
C PRO A 53 15.13 2.32 -8.12
N LEU A 54 14.99 1.08 -7.64
CA LEU A 54 15.94 0.00 -7.91
C LEU A 54 15.99 -0.33 -9.41
N LYS A 55 14.82 -0.49 -10.04
CA LYS A 55 14.69 -0.71 -11.48
C LYS A 55 15.20 0.48 -12.30
N ARG A 56 15.00 1.72 -11.82
CA ARG A 56 15.50 2.94 -12.47
C ARG A 56 17.03 2.97 -12.48
N LEU A 57 17.67 2.66 -11.36
CA LEU A 57 19.13 2.70 -11.23
C LEU A 57 19.82 1.63 -12.11
N PHE A 58 19.22 0.44 -12.23
CA PHE A 58 19.78 -0.61 -13.07
C PHE A 58 19.69 -0.32 -14.57
N ARG A 59 18.69 0.45 -15.02
CA ARG A 59 18.55 0.84 -16.43
C ARG A 59 19.47 2.00 -16.83
N GLY A 60 19.76 2.95 -15.93
CA GLY A 60 20.63 4.09 -16.21
C GLY A 60 22.10 3.73 -16.50
N ARG A 61 22.58 2.57 -16.03
CA ARG A 61 23.98 2.15 -16.22
C ARG A 61 24.29 1.61 -17.63
N LYS A 62 23.28 1.26 -18.44
CA LYS A 62 23.52 0.73 -19.81
C LYS A 62 23.76 1.83 -20.85
N GLN A 63 23.30 3.06 -20.62
CA GLN A 63 23.43 4.15 -21.60
C GLN A 63 24.75 4.92 -21.49
N ALA A 64 25.45 4.85 -20.35
CA ALA A 64 26.71 5.56 -20.15
C ALA A 64 27.94 4.88 -20.80
N ARG A 65 27.81 3.68 -21.38
CA ARG A 65 28.93 2.96 -22.01
C ARG A 65 29.08 3.20 -23.51
N THR A 66 28.18 3.95 -24.16
CA THR A 66 28.22 4.15 -25.62
C THR A 66 28.73 5.52 -26.06
N ALA A 67 29.06 6.43 -25.13
CA ALA A 67 29.44 7.82 -25.44
C ALA A 67 30.93 8.16 -25.18
N THR A 68 31.80 7.16 -25.01
CA THR A 68 33.25 7.39 -24.92
C THR A 68 33.98 6.37 -25.77
N SER A 69 33.94 6.61 -27.08
CA SER A 69 35.02 6.21 -27.97
C SER A 69 35.63 7.48 -28.57
N PRO A 70 36.64 8.09 -27.92
CA PRO A 70 37.50 9.07 -28.55
C PRO A 70 38.64 8.27 -29.22
N ALA A 71 38.43 7.88 -30.47
CA ALA A 71 39.52 7.51 -31.37
C ALA A 71 39.50 8.57 -32.48
N THR A 72 40.14 9.71 -32.25
CA THR A 72 41.48 9.99 -32.80
C THR A 72 41.41 9.89 -34.32
N ASP A 73 40.95 10.95 -34.97
CA ASP A 73 41.86 11.92 -35.60
C ASP A 73 42.95 11.20 -36.40
N HIS A 74 42.56 10.70 -37.58
CA HIS A 74 43.53 10.23 -38.56
C HIS A 74 43.87 11.44 -39.45
N GLY A 75 45.09 11.92 -39.24
CA GLY A 75 45.60 13.19 -39.75
C GLY A 75 45.36 13.38 -41.24
N ARG A 76 44.77 14.52 -41.57
CA ARG A 76 44.85 15.15 -42.88
C ARG A 76 46.32 15.52 -43.13
N PRO A 77 47.00 14.99 -44.17
CA PRO A 77 48.28 15.55 -44.60
C PRO A 77 48.04 16.96 -45.15
N PRO A 78 48.93 17.92 -44.91
CA PRO A 78 48.79 19.26 -45.44
C PRO A 78 48.87 19.23 -46.96
N GLU A 79 47.92 19.91 -47.60
CA GLU A 79 47.98 20.26 -49.01
C GLU A 79 49.12 21.26 -49.24
N GLY A 80 49.99 21.03 -50.22
CA GLY A 80 51.00 22.00 -50.59
C GLY A 80 52.11 21.51 -51.52
N SER A 81 52.04 22.02 -52.77
CA SER A 81 53.10 22.28 -53.78
C SER A 81 53.94 21.12 -54.32
#